data_AF-A0A0G1PNA2-F1
#
_entry.id   AF-A0A0G1PNA2-F1
#
_cell.length_a   1.000
_cell.length_b   1.000
_cell.length_c   1.000
_cell.angle_alpha   90.00
_cell.angle_beta   90.00
_cell.angle_gamma   90.00
#
_symmetry.space_group_name_H-M   'P 1'
#
loop_
_entity.id
_entity.type
_entity.pdbx_description
1 polymer ?
#
loop_
_entity_poly.entity_id
_entity_poly.type
_entity_poly.pdbx_seq_one_letter_code
_entity_poly.pdbx_strand_id
1 'polypeptide(L)'
;MLEILLHPLEKKFRSSEEAFKLQLETVHTFANQCDVLKLEAPALPSEPLDIPAFEKRCTQITQEMKKHSGTKTTPWILLTRGTAYERFLLALQLAMKHGASGFAAGRAVWKEFAEFPTEEEQFKFIRTVARKRMEKLIEIVV
;
A
#
# COMPACT_ATOMS: atom_id res chain seq x y z
N MET A 1 -12.92 7.30 4.31
CA MET A 1 -11.59 6.66 4.17
C MET A 1 -10.57 7.47 4.94
N LEU A 2 -9.77 6.81 5.78
CA LEU A 2 -8.69 7.43 6.54
C LEU A 2 -7.33 6.93 6.02
N GLU A 3 -6.41 7.83 5.72
CA GLU A 3 -5.03 7.51 5.32
C GLU A 3 -4.09 7.87 6.45
N ILE A 4 -3.25 6.93 6.87
CA ILE A 4 -2.28 7.16 7.95
C ILE A 4 -0.89 6.89 7.41
N LEU A 5 -0.03 7.89 7.55
CA LEU A 5 1.37 7.84 7.15
C LEU A 5 2.24 7.89 8.40
N LEU A 6 3.10 6.88 8.54
CA LEU A 6 4.01 6.78 9.66
C LEU A 6 5.26 7.62 9.38
N HIS A 7 5.56 8.49 10.33
CA HIS A 7 6.76 9.29 10.38
C HIS A 7 7.42 9.14 11.75
N PRO A 8 8.69 8.74 11.81
CA PRO A 8 9.43 8.76 13.05
C PRO A 8 9.63 10.21 13.50
N LEU A 9 9.62 10.45 14.82
CA LEU A 9 10.03 11.74 15.38
C LEU A 9 11.54 11.98 15.17
N GLU A 10 12.33 10.90 15.17
CA GLU A 10 13.71 10.90 14.70
C GLU A 10 13.78 10.87 13.16
N LYS A 11 14.97 11.03 12.57
CA LYS A 11 15.12 11.12 11.10
C LYS A 11 14.64 9.88 10.32
N LYS A 12 14.64 8.67 10.91
CA LYS A 12 14.25 7.42 10.21
C LYS A 12 13.89 6.28 11.18
N PHE A 13 13.08 5.34 10.72
CA PHE A 13 12.92 4.04 11.38
C PHE A 13 14.21 3.24 11.27
N ARG A 14 14.52 2.45 12.30
CA ARG A 14 15.71 1.59 12.34
C ARG A 14 15.52 0.28 11.59
N SER A 15 14.29 -0.21 11.51
CA SER A 15 13.94 -1.43 10.78
C SER A 15 12.48 -1.47 10.35
N SER A 16 12.15 -2.32 9.39
CA SER A 16 10.76 -2.63 9.04
C SER A 16 9.96 -3.21 10.22
N GLU A 17 10.60 -3.90 11.16
CA GLU A 17 9.91 -4.45 12.34
C GLU A 17 9.45 -3.34 13.29
N GLU A 18 10.30 -2.34 13.52
CA GLU A 18 9.95 -1.17 14.34
C GLU A 18 8.80 -0.39 13.71
N ALA A 19 8.90 -0.07 12.41
CA ALA A 19 7.85 0.63 11.69
C ALA A 19 6.52 -0.15 11.72
N PHE A 20 6.59 -1.49 11.59
CA PHE A 20 5.41 -2.34 11.62
C PHE A 20 4.71 -2.37 12.99
N LYS A 21 5.45 -2.31 14.12
CA LYS A 21 4.84 -2.25 15.46
C LYS A 21 3.91 -1.03 15.58
N LEU A 22 4.41 0.14 15.18
CA LEU A 22 3.63 1.39 15.16
C LEU A 22 2.47 1.33 14.16
N GLN A 23 2.67 0.67 13.01
CA GLN A 23 1.60 0.45 12.05
C GLN A 23 0.47 -0.38 12.64
N LEU A 24 0.78 -1.42 13.40
CA LEU A 24 -0.22 -2.27 14.02
C LEU A 24 -0.97 -1.54 15.14
N GLU A 25 -0.28 -0.74 15.95
CA GLU A 25 -0.90 0.15 16.93
C GLU A 25 -1.83 1.19 16.28
N THR A 26 -1.44 1.69 15.11
CA THR A 26 -2.27 2.58 14.30
C THR A 26 -3.55 1.88 13.84
N VAL A 27 -3.44 0.64 13.35
CA VAL A 27 -4.61 -0.17 12.98
C VAL A 27 -5.53 -0.37 14.19
N HIS A 28 -4.97 -0.77 15.33
CA HIS A 28 -5.70 -0.94 16.59
C HIS A 28 -6.48 0.33 16.97
N THR A 29 -5.82 1.48 16.88
CA THR A 29 -6.41 2.77 17.26
C THR A 29 -7.54 3.18 16.32
N PHE A 30 -7.36 3.06 15.01
CA PHE A 30 -8.22 3.74 14.03
C PHE A 30 -9.16 2.83 13.23
N ALA A 31 -9.04 1.49 13.32
CA ALA A 31 -9.86 0.57 12.54
C ALA A 31 -11.38 0.80 12.73
N ASN A 32 -11.82 1.20 13.93
CA ASN A 32 -13.24 1.47 14.23
C ASN A 32 -13.70 2.91 14.00
N GLN A 33 -12.80 3.77 13.51
CA GLN A 33 -13.07 5.20 13.35
C GLN A 33 -13.26 5.60 11.88
N CYS A 34 -13.28 4.63 10.96
CA CYS A 34 -13.40 4.90 9.53
C CYS A 34 -14.03 3.73 8.75
N ASP A 35 -14.54 4.01 7.55
CA ASP A 35 -15.11 2.99 6.65
C ASP A 35 -14.08 2.20 5.86
N VAL A 36 -12.90 2.77 5.64
CA VAL A 36 -11.79 2.17 4.88
C VAL A 36 -10.50 2.76 5.41
N LEU A 37 -9.53 1.91 5.75
CA LEU A 37 -8.20 2.35 6.16
C LEU A 37 -7.21 2.18 5.00
N LYS A 38 -6.55 3.27 4.62
CA LYS A 38 -5.51 3.28 3.59
C LYS A 38 -4.16 3.20 4.28
N LEU A 39 -3.45 2.11 4.05
CA LEU A 39 -2.23 1.75 4.77
C LEU A 39 -1.03 1.60 3.84
N GLU A 40 0.13 1.90 4.39
CA GLU A 40 1.43 1.63 3.78
C GLU A 40 1.74 0.13 3.71
N ALA A 41 2.65 -0.22 2.80
CA ALA A 41 3.24 -1.55 2.80
C ALA A 41 3.94 -1.82 4.15
N PRO A 42 3.73 -2.98 4.81
CA PRO A 42 4.36 -3.32 6.10
C PRO A 42 5.85 -3.68 5.98
N ALA A 43 6.59 -2.88 5.21
CA ALA A 43 8.02 -2.96 4.99
C ALA A 43 8.55 -1.58 4.56
N LEU A 44 9.75 -1.22 5.02
CA LEU A 44 10.39 0.03 4.62
C LEU A 44 10.72 0.01 3.12
N PRO A 45 10.54 1.13 2.40
CA PRO A 45 10.92 1.22 0.98
C PRO A 45 12.42 1.03 0.73
N SER A 46 13.26 1.32 1.72
CA SER A 46 14.72 1.22 1.66
C SER A 46 15.24 -0.21 1.82
N GLU A 47 14.39 -1.17 2.19
CA GLU A 47 14.78 -2.57 2.41
C GLU A 47 14.20 -3.47 1.31
N PRO A 48 14.89 -4.56 0.91
CA PRO A 48 14.29 -5.62 0.11
C PRO A 48 13.01 -6.16 0.76
N LEU A 49 12.05 -6.60 -0.05
CA LEU A 49 10.85 -7.26 0.47
C LEU A 49 11.22 -8.66 0.96
N ASP A 50 11.30 -8.83 2.29
CA ASP A 50 11.25 -10.14 2.93
C ASP A 50 9.81 -10.68 2.80
N ILE A 51 9.60 -11.58 1.84
CA ILE A 51 8.26 -12.09 1.48
C ILE A 51 7.59 -12.78 2.69
N PRO A 52 8.21 -13.76 3.38
CA PRO A 52 7.62 -14.37 4.57
C PRO A 52 7.24 -13.36 5.65
N ALA A 53 8.11 -12.39 5.94
CA ALA A 53 7.79 -11.36 6.93
C ALA A 53 6.63 -10.46 6.46
N PHE A 54 6.60 -10.09 5.18
CA PHE A 54 5.56 -9.26 4.60
C PHE A 54 4.18 -9.92 4.64
N GLU A 55 4.09 -11.19 4.23
CA GLU A 55 2.85 -11.99 4.28
C GLU A 55 2.33 -12.10 5.71
N LYS A 56 3.21 -12.41 6.66
CA LYS A 56 2.88 -12.49 8.10
C LYS A 56 2.31 -11.16 8.60
N ARG A 57 2.95 -10.04 8.27
CA ARG A 57 2.52 -8.71 8.71
C ARG A 57 1.18 -8.29 8.10
N CYS A 58 0.94 -8.58 6.82
CA CYS A 58 -0.37 -8.35 6.19
C CYS A 58 -1.48 -9.16 6.90
N THR A 59 -1.19 -10.42 7.24
CA THR A 59 -2.12 -11.26 8.00
C THR A 59 -2.45 -10.65 9.36
N GLN A 60 -1.44 -10.15 10.08
CA GLN A 60 -1.60 -9.50 11.38
C GLN A 60 -2.46 -8.22 11.27
N ILE A 61 -2.24 -7.38 10.24
CA ILE A 61 -3.08 -6.20 9.98
C ILE A 61 -4.54 -6.63 9.78
N THR A 62 -4.80 -7.60 8.91
CA THR A 62 -6.16 -8.11 8.64
C THR A 62 -6.81 -8.69 9.90
N GLN A 63 -6.07 -9.43 10.71
CA GLN A 63 -6.57 -9.95 11.99
C GLN A 63 -6.91 -8.82 12.96
N GLU A 64 -6.07 -7.78 13.05
CA GLU A 64 -6.33 -6.64 13.92
C GLU A 64 -7.56 -5.86 13.47
N MET A 65 -7.78 -5.67 12.16
CA MET A 65 -9.02 -5.09 11.61
C MET A 65 -10.26 -5.88 12.06
N LYS A 66 -10.18 -7.21 12.04
CA LYS A 66 -11.30 -8.10 12.40
C LYS A 66 -11.63 -8.07 13.90
N LYS A 67 -10.66 -7.82 14.77
CA LYS A 67 -10.92 -7.72 16.23
C LYS A 67 -11.77 -6.50 16.58
N HIS A 68 -11.58 -5.43 15.83
CA HIS A 68 -12.22 -4.14 16.10
C HIS A 68 -13.63 -4.08 15.52
N SER A 69 -13.84 -4.79 14.42
CA SER A 69 -15.15 -4.89 13.83
C SER A 69 -16.14 -5.63 14.70
N GLY A 70 -17.16 -4.91 15.18
CA GLY A 70 -18.38 -5.52 15.72
C GLY A 70 -19.10 -6.32 14.64
N THR A 71 -20.18 -5.78 14.06
CA THR A 71 -20.93 -6.48 13.01
C THR A 71 -20.37 -6.27 11.59
N LYS A 72 -19.40 -5.37 11.39
CA LYS A 72 -18.83 -5.04 10.07
C LYS A 72 -17.33 -4.81 10.14
N THR A 73 -16.56 -5.59 9.36
CA THR A 73 -15.10 -5.42 9.21
C THR A 73 -14.74 -4.22 8.37
N THR A 74 -13.92 -3.32 8.93
CA THR A 74 -13.32 -2.20 8.19
C THR A 74 -12.28 -2.75 7.21
N PRO A 75 -12.50 -2.61 5.89
CA PRO A 75 -11.51 -3.01 4.89
C PRO A 75 -10.27 -2.13 4.95
N TRP A 76 -9.13 -2.69 4.55
CA TRP A 76 -7.90 -1.93 4.37
C TRP A 76 -7.37 -2.05 2.95
N ILE A 77 -6.81 -0.97 2.43
CA ILE A 77 -6.26 -0.89 1.07
C ILE A 77 -4.80 -0.45 1.10
N LEU A 78 -4.02 -0.93 0.14
CA LEU A 78 -2.58 -0.64 0.05
C LEU A 78 -2.29 0.66 -0.72
N LEU A 79 -1.44 1.52 -0.17
CA LEU A 79 -0.94 2.73 -0.83
C LEU A 79 0.51 2.58 -1.33
N THR A 80 0.92 3.38 -2.31
CA THR A 80 2.22 3.21 -2.98
C THR A 80 3.41 3.89 -2.28
N ARG A 81 3.18 5.02 -1.59
CA ARG A 81 4.22 5.92 -1.07
C ARG A 81 5.32 6.29 -2.09
N GLY A 82 5.02 6.20 -3.39
CA GLY A 82 5.98 6.47 -4.47
C GLY A 82 7.02 5.37 -4.71
N THR A 83 6.81 4.15 -4.24
CA THR A 83 7.63 2.99 -4.64
C THR A 83 7.58 2.74 -6.14
N ALA A 84 8.60 2.07 -6.67
CA ALA A 84 8.64 1.60 -8.06
C ALA A 84 7.44 0.67 -8.36
N TYR A 85 6.99 0.70 -9.61
CA TYR A 85 5.80 -0.05 -10.05
C TYR A 85 5.91 -1.55 -9.73
N GLU A 86 7.05 -2.15 -10.04
CA GLU A 86 7.30 -3.59 -9.92
C GLU A 86 7.27 -4.04 -8.46
N ARG A 87 7.83 -3.21 -7.56
CA ARG A 87 7.78 -3.44 -6.11
C ARG A 87 6.34 -3.32 -5.60
N PHE A 88 5.60 -2.31 -6.05
CA PHE A 88 4.21 -2.12 -5.66
C PHE A 88 3.31 -3.25 -6.15
N LEU A 89 3.53 -3.73 -7.39
CA LEU A 89 2.80 -4.86 -7.96
C LEU A 89 2.95 -6.12 -7.09
N LEU A 90 4.20 -6.47 -6.72
CA LEU A 90 4.47 -7.60 -5.83
C LEU A 90 3.83 -7.39 -4.44
N ALA A 91 3.99 -6.20 -3.86
CA ALA A 91 3.42 -5.89 -2.56
C ALA A 91 1.88 -6.00 -2.57
N LEU A 92 1.22 -5.57 -3.65
CA LEU A 92 -0.23 -5.69 -3.81
C LEU A 92 -0.67 -7.15 -3.91
N GLN A 93 0.01 -7.97 -4.71
CA GLN A 93 -0.29 -9.41 -4.82
C GLN A 93 -0.23 -10.10 -3.44
N LEU A 94 0.83 -9.83 -2.68
CA LEU A 94 0.99 -10.38 -1.34
C LEU A 94 -0.06 -9.83 -0.36
N ALA A 95 -0.35 -8.54 -0.40
CA ALA A 95 -1.34 -7.92 0.49
C ALA A 95 -2.76 -8.45 0.25
N MET A 96 -3.19 -8.55 -1.01
CA MET A 96 -4.51 -9.07 -1.38
C MET A 96 -4.70 -10.54 -0.94
N LYS A 97 -3.67 -11.37 -1.12
CA LYS A 97 -3.67 -12.78 -0.63
C LYS A 97 -3.84 -12.88 0.89
N HIS A 98 -3.46 -11.85 1.64
CA HIS A 98 -3.50 -11.84 3.11
C HIS A 98 -4.54 -10.88 3.69
N GLY A 99 -5.56 -10.51 2.89
CA GLY A 99 -6.78 -9.87 3.36
C GLY A 99 -6.88 -8.36 3.18
N ALA A 100 -5.98 -7.74 2.39
CA ALA A 100 -6.26 -6.42 1.84
C ALA A 100 -7.51 -6.49 0.94
N SER A 101 -8.21 -5.37 0.84
CA SER A 101 -9.46 -5.24 0.06
C SER A 101 -9.29 -4.42 -1.22
N GLY A 102 -8.05 -4.05 -1.57
CA GLY A 102 -7.74 -3.30 -2.78
C GLY A 102 -6.52 -2.41 -2.62
N PHE A 103 -6.44 -1.39 -3.48
CA PHE A 103 -5.33 -0.44 -3.49
C PHE A 103 -5.77 0.99 -3.76
N ALA A 104 -4.91 1.94 -3.40
CA ALA A 104 -4.96 3.33 -3.84
C ALA A 104 -3.59 3.69 -4.47
N ALA A 105 -3.52 3.62 -5.80
CA ALA A 105 -2.26 3.80 -6.54
C ALA A 105 -2.13 5.20 -7.13
N GLY A 106 -0.96 5.80 -6.92
CA GLY A 106 -0.57 7.09 -7.48
C GLY A 106 0.75 6.97 -8.26
N ARG A 107 1.80 7.61 -7.74
CA ARG A 107 3.15 7.68 -8.34
C ARG A 107 3.73 6.35 -8.87
N ALA A 108 3.42 5.20 -8.28
CA ALA A 108 3.88 3.91 -8.83
C ALA A 108 3.35 3.65 -10.25
N VAL A 109 2.22 4.25 -10.63
CA VAL A 109 1.62 4.08 -11.96
C VAL A 109 2.12 5.15 -12.93
N TRP A 110 2.20 6.40 -12.49
CA TRP A 110 2.30 7.57 -13.38
C TRP A 110 3.38 8.60 -13.04
N LYS A 111 4.32 8.33 -12.12
CA LYS A 111 5.34 9.34 -11.71
C LYS A 111 6.14 9.90 -12.89
N GLU A 112 6.42 9.07 -13.90
CA GLU A 112 7.24 9.42 -15.05
C GLU A 112 6.53 10.44 -15.97
N PHE A 113 5.22 10.65 -15.80
CA PHE A 113 4.45 11.61 -16.60
C PHE A 113 5.10 13.00 -16.63
N ALA A 114 5.56 13.49 -15.48
CA ALA A 114 6.16 14.82 -15.38
C ALA A 114 7.59 14.90 -15.96
N GLU A 115 8.20 13.76 -16.31
CA GLU A 115 9.56 13.69 -16.87
C GLU A 115 9.57 13.81 -18.39
N PHE A 116 8.42 13.62 -19.06
CA PHE A 116 8.31 13.75 -20.51
C PHE A 116 8.26 15.23 -20.95
N PRO A 117 9.09 15.65 -21.92
CA PRO A 117 9.23 17.05 -22.29
C PRO A 117 8.08 17.59 -23.13
N THR A 118 7.26 16.72 -23.74
CA THR A 118 6.14 17.12 -24.59
C THR A 118 4.81 16.49 -24.15
N GLU A 119 3.72 17.19 -24.42
CA GLU A 119 2.36 16.71 -24.18
C GLU A 119 2.04 15.42 -24.98
N GLU A 120 2.60 15.28 -26.18
CA GLU A 120 2.45 14.06 -26.99
C GLU A 120 3.06 12.84 -26.30
N GLU A 121 4.29 12.95 -25.79
CA GLU A 121 4.97 11.87 -25.07
C GLU A 121 4.27 11.55 -23.74
N GLN A 122 3.79 12.58 -23.04
CA GLN A 122 2.96 12.45 -21.84
C GLN A 122 1.69 11.62 -22.11
N PHE A 123 0.94 11.97 -23.15
CA PHE A 123 -0.27 11.22 -23.52
C PHE A 123 0.06 9.80 -24.02
N LYS A 124 1.15 9.64 -24.78
CA LYS A 124 1.63 8.32 -25.20
C LYS A 124 1.92 7.45 -23.98
N PHE A 125 2.62 7.96 -22.97
CA PHE A 125 2.90 7.24 -21.73
C PHE A 125 1.63 6.86 -20.97
N ILE A 126 0.68 7.80 -20.81
CA ILE A 126 -0.58 7.54 -20.10
C ILE A 126 -1.41 6.46 -20.80
N ARG A 127 -1.56 6.57 -22.13
CA ARG A 127 -2.35 5.64 -22.94
C ARG A 127 -1.71 4.26 -23.09
N THR A 128 -0.41 4.12 -22.79
CA THR A 128 0.34 2.86 -22.95
C THR A 128 0.80 2.30 -21.60
N VAL A 129 1.87 2.84 -21.03
CA VAL A 129 2.52 2.29 -19.84
C VAL A 129 1.63 2.43 -18.60
N ALA A 130 1.15 3.64 -18.30
CA ALA A 130 0.34 3.87 -17.09
C ALA A 130 -0.98 3.08 -17.15
N ARG A 131 -1.61 3.03 -18.34
CA ARG A 131 -2.80 2.20 -18.58
C ARG A 131 -2.54 0.72 -18.30
N LYS A 132 -1.52 0.12 -18.93
CA LYS A 132 -1.15 -1.29 -18.72
C LYS A 132 -0.81 -1.59 -17.26
N ARG A 133 -0.16 -0.65 -16.57
CA ARG A 133 0.11 -0.75 -15.13
C ARG A 133 -1.18 -0.80 -14.33
N MET A 134 -2.13 0.10 -14.60
CA MET A 134 -3.42 0.13 -13.91
C MET A 134 -4.25 -1.13 -14.21
N GLU A 135 -4.32 -1.59 -15.45
CA GLU A 135 -5.02 -2.81 -15.86
C GLU A 135 -4.52 -4.02 -15.05
N LYS A 136 -3.20 -4.20 -14.95
CA LYS A 136 -2.59 -5.26 -14.14
C LYS A 136 -2.91 -5.17 -12.64
N LEU A 137 -2.99 -3.96 -12.09
CA LEU A 137 -3.35 -3.79 -10.67
C LEU A 137 -4.84 -4.13 -10.44
N ILE A 138 -5.71 -3.74 -11.38
CA ILE A 138 -7.14 -4.07 -11.33
C ILE A 138 -7.34 -5.58 -11.37
N GLU A 139 -6.64 -6.31 -12.25
CA GLU A 139 -6.69 -7.77 -12.36
C GLU A 139 -6.41 -8.53 -11.04
N ILE A 140 -5.71 -7.91 -10.09
CA ILE A 140 -5.42 -8.52 -8.78
C ILE A 140 -6.59 -8.36 -7.79
N VAL A 141 -7.44 -7.35 -7.97
CA VAL A 141 -8.51 -6.99 -7.02
C VAL A 141 -9.88 -7.58 -7.41
N VAL A 142 -10.02 -8.06 -8.65
CA VAL A 142 -11.23 -8.76 -9.14
C VAL A 142 -11.38 -10.12 -8.46
#